data_AF-A0A1H7LIA4-F1
#
_entry.id   AF-A0A1H7LIA4-F1
#
_cell.length_a   1.000
_cell.length_b   1.000
_cell.length_c   1.000
_cell.angle_alpha   90.00
_cell.angle_beta   90.00
_cell.angle_gamma   90.00
#
_symmetry.space_group_name_H-M   'P 1'
#
loop_
_entity.id
_entity.type
_entity.pdbx_description
1 polymer ?
#
loop_
_entity_poly.entity_id
_entity_poly.type
_entity_poly.pdbx_seq_one_letter_code
_entity_poly.pdbx_strand_id
1 'polypeptide(L)'
;MQRLISRLIPVIAASVMALTATAGQAATSSLFQDQDVVLTSGAGTSYTGATFTTHSDAGSFLDTFRLTATSSSLVEILLITTGASDDQSISFTNAWLNGAAMTINTFDNGDGSHTSFAYLSQDGLVGDLVLTVEGYAGGSLAAGTSIAATYSGVFNLVPAAASVVPEPQSGTLILAGLGAMGLVAVRRRKV
;
A
#
# COMPACT_ATOMS: atom_id res chain seq x y z
N MET A 1 22.64 80.35 -46.14
CA MET A 1 24.03 79.85 -46.25
C MET A 1 24.32 79.15 -44.93
N GLN A 2 24.81 77.92 -44.80
CA GLN A 2 25.37 76.90 -45.67
C GLN A 2 25.44 75.61 -44.82
N ARG A 3 25.33 74.44 -45.45
CA ARG A 3 25.27 73.08 -44.86
C ARG A 3 26.56 72.66 -44.13
N LEU A 4 26.48 71.63 -43.26
CA LEU A 4 27.32 70.41 -43.17
C LEU A 4 27.11 69.74 -41.77
N ILE A 5 26.41 68.61 -41.61
CA ILE A 5 26.78 67.17 -41.83
C ILE A 5 27.74 66.57 -40.78
N SER A 6 27.33 65.38 -40.28
CA SER A 6 28.06 64.34 -39.51
C SER A 6 28.02 64.51 -37.98
N ARG A 7 27.64 63.53 -37.14
CA ARG A 7 27.83 62.06 -37.13
C ARG A 7 26.67 61.43 -36.31
N LEU A 8 26.01 60.33 -36.77
CA LEU A 8 26.25 58.92 -36.38
C LEU A 8 26.31 58.75 -34.84
N ILE A 9 25.53 57.95 -34.09
CA ILE A 9 24.76 56.70 -34.26
C ILE A 9 23.86 56.55 -33.00
N PRO A 10 22.67 55.94 -33.07
CA PRO A 10 21.84 55.64 -31.90
C PRO A 10 22.35 54.39 -31.17
N VAL A 11 22.68 54.49 -29.87
CA VAL A 11 22.87 53.30 -29.02
C VAL A 11 21.52 52.96 -28.39
N ILE A 12 20.81 52.04 -29.04
CA ILE A 12 19.64 51.36 -28.48
C ILE A 12 20.18 50.33 -27.49
N ALA A 13 20.00 50.59 -26.19
CA ALA A 13 20.28 49.61 -25.15
C ALA A 13 19.17 48.54 -25.17
N ALA A 14 19.43 47.42 -25.83
CA ALA A 14 18.59 46.23 -25.75
C ALA A 14 18.93 45.47 -24.46
N SER A 15 18.11 45.65 -23.41
CA SER A 15 18.14 44.82 -22.21
C SER A 15 17.52 43.45 -22.54
N VAL A 16 18.37 42.47 -22.83
CA VAL A 16 17.95 41.07 -22.95
C VAL A 16 17.61 40.57 -21.54
N MET A 17 16.32 40.49 -21.21
CA MET A 17 15.84 39.71 -20.07
C MET A 17 16.09 38.23 -20.36
N ALA A 18 17.16 37.69 -19.78
CA ALA A 18 17.35 36.25 -19.69
C ALA A 18 16.33 35.70 -18.68
N LEU A 19 15.18 35.27 -19.19
CA LEU A 19 14.21 34.50 -18.42
C LEU A 19 14.82 33.09 -18.23
N THR A 20 15.59 32.89 -17.18
CA THR A 20 16.01 31.55 -16.77
C THR A 20 14.76 30.81 -16.32
N ALA A 21 14.20 29.99 -17.20
CA ALA A 21 13.25 28.96 -16.83
C ALA A 21 14.00 27.96 -15.92
N THR A 22 13.98 28.19 -14.62
CA THR A 22 14.16 27.09 -13.67
C THR A 22 13.01 26.14 -13.94
N ALA A 23 13.31 25.03 -14.62
CA ALA A 23 12.44 23.86 -14.58
C ALA A 23 12.21 23.57 -13.09
N GLY A 24 11.01 23.83 -12.61
CA GLY A 24 10.60 23.41 -11.28
C GLY A 24 10.74 21.91 -11.25
N GLN A 25 11.80 21.41 -10.61
CA GLN A 25 11.73 20.08 -10.06
C GLN A 25 10.56 20.14 -9.10
N ALA A 26 9.45 19.50 -9.45
CA ALA A 26 8.40 19.24 -8.48
C ALA A 26 9.11 18.55 -7.31
N ALA A 27 9.23 19.24 -6.18
CA ALA A 27 9.62 18.58 -4.96
C ALA A 27 8.51 17.55 -4.70
N THR A 28 8.74 16.31 -5.10
CA THR A 28 7.93 15.18 -4.65
C THR A 28 8.10 15.18 -3.15
N SER A 29 7.11 15.73 -2.44
CA SER A 29 7.12 15.74 -0.99
C SER A 29 7.20 14.29 -0.54
N SER A 30 8.20 13.95 0.27
CA SER A 30 8.35 12.59 0.80
C SER A 30 7.12 12.15 1.61
N LEU A 31 6.36 13.13 2.11
CA LEU A 31 5.11 13.00 2.87
C LEU A 31 3.90 12.48 2.07
N PHE A 32 4.03 12.25 0.76
CA PHE A 32 2.95 11.67 -0.02
C PHE A 32 3.52 10.61 -0.96
N GLN A 33 3.31 9.34 -0.61
CA GLN A 33 3.66 8.22 -1.47
C GLN A 33 2.46 7.72 -2.25
N ASP A 34 2.67 7.40 -3.51
CA ASP A 34 1.70 6.70 -4.32
C ASP A 34 2.40 5.56 -5.07
N GLN A 35 2.09 4.31 -4.72
CA GLN A 35 2.86 3.15 -5.16
C GLN A 35 1.97 1.99 -5.58
N ASP A 36 2.34 1.33 -6.68
CA ASP A 36 1.75 0.05 -7.06
C ASP A 36 2.53 -1.09 -6.39
N VAL A 37 1.82 -1.99 -5.71
CA VAL A 37 2.39 -3.15 -5.03
C VAL A 37 2.16 -4.39 -5.88
N VAL A 38 3.26 -5.05 -6.25
CA VAL A 38 3.22 -6.29 -7.00
C VAL A 38 2.89 -7.45 -6.07
N LEU A 39 1.78 -8.14 -6.35
CA LEU A 39 1.44 -9.39 -5.68
C LEU A 39 2.18 -10.57 -6.30
N THR A 40 2.81 -11.38 -5.45
CA THR A 40 3.47 -12.62 -5.85
C THR A 40 2.55 -13.80 -5.56
N SER A 41 2.34 -14.68 -6.54
CA SER A 41 1.58 -15.92 -6.35
C SER A 41 2.35 -16.92 -5.48
N GLY A 42 1.69 -17.43 -4.45
CA GLY A 42 2.17 -18.52 -3.61
C GLY A 42 1.70 -19.89 -4.09
N ALA A 43 1.74 -20.88 -3.20
CA ALA A 43 1.16 -22.20 -3.49
C ALA A 43 -0.36 -22.11 -3.66
N GLY A 44 -0.90 -22.79 -4.68
CA GLY A 44 -2.33 -22.76 -4.98
C GLY A 44 -2.77 -21.45 -5.62
N THR A 45 -3.80 -20.81 -5.08
CA THR A 45 -4.37 -19.55 -5.57
C THR A 45 -4.09 -18.36 -4.65
N SER A 46 -3.28 -18.54 -3.61
CA SER A 46 -2.94 -17.47 -2.66
C SER A 46 -1.92 -16.50 -3.23
N TYR A 47 -1.95 -15.26 -2.76
CA TYR A 47 -1.01 -14.22 -3.13
C TYR A 47 -0.44 -13.54 -1.89
N THR A 48 0.80 -13.09 -1.99
CA THR A 48 1.46 -12.29 -0.95
C THR A 48 2.06 -11.04 -1.56
N GLY A 49 2.08 -9.94 -0.80
CA GLY A 49 2.71 -8.70 -1.22
C GLY A 49 3.44 -8.05 -0.05
N ALA A 50 4.35 -7.13 -0.36
CA ALA A 50 4.96 -6.29 0.63
C ALA A 50 5.15 -4.87 0.08
N THR A 51 5.06 -3.89 0.97
CA THR A 51 5.40 -2.50 0.68
C THR A 51 6.45 -2.01 1.67
N PHE A 52 7.26 -1.05 1.24
CA PHE A 52 8.14 -0.30 2.11
C PHE A 52 8.06 1.18 1.75
N THR A 53 8.20 2.05 2.74
CA THR A 53 8.21 3.49 2.52
C THR A 53 9.22 4.15 3.44
N THR A 54 9.90 5.15 2.89
CA THR A 54 10.82 6.02 3.61
C THR A 54 10.34 7.46 3.51
N HIS A 55 10.17 8.10 4.65
CA HIS A 55 9.94 9.53 4.77
C HIS A 55 11.28 10.22 5.08
N SER A 56 11.65 11.21 4.26
CA SER A 56 12.90 11.97 4.40
C SER A 56 12.71 13.32 5.10
N ASP A 57 11.46 13.72 5.32
CA ASP A 57 11.07 14.98 5.93
C ASP A 57 10.03 14.72 7.02
N ALA A 58 10.17 15.39 8.16
CA ALA A 58 9.19 15.31 9.23
C ALA A 58 7.89 16.00 8.80
N GLY A 59 6.76 15.46 9.24
CA GLY A 59 5.45 16.00 8.89
C GLY A 59 4.35 14.95 8.80
N SER A 60 3.13 15.45 8.61
CA SER A 60 1.97 14.61 8.32
C SER A 60 2.07 14.05 6.90
N PHE A 61 1.73 12.78 6.74
CA PHE A 61 1.75 12.11 5.45
C PHE A 61 0.40 11.46 5.11
N LEU A 62 0.20 11.24 3.81
CA LEU A 62 -0.88 10.43 3.24
C LEU A 62 -0.28 9.56 2.13
N ASP A 63 -0.11 8.29 2.43
CA ASP A 63 0.44 7.30 1.52
C ASP A 63 -0.67 6.42 0.95
N THR A 64 -0.57 6.10 -0.33
CA THR A 64 -1.51 5.23 -1.05
C THR A 64 -0.76 4.08 -1.72
N PHE A 65 -1.22 2.86 -1.50
CA PHE A 65 -0.69 1.66 -2.13
C PHE A 65 -1.79 0.92 -2.88
N ARG A 66 -1.57 0.65 -4.17
CA ARG A 66 -2.52 -0.06 -5.02
C ARG A 66 -2.05 -1.48 -5.28
N LEU A 67 -2.88 -2.45 -4.95
CA LEU A 67 -2.64 -3.86 -5.21
C LEU A 67 -3.64 -4.34 -6.24
N THR A 68 -3.17 -4.78 -7.40
CA THR A 68 -4.05 -5.37 -8.42
C THR A 68 -4.44 -6.78 -7.99
N ALA A 69 -5.72 -6.98 -7.67
CA ALA A 69 -6.26 -8.26 -7.23
C ALA A 69 -7.47 -8.63 -8.11
N THR A 70 -7.44 -9.80 -8.73
CA THR A 70 -8.36 -10.15 -9.83
C THR A 70 -9.67 -10.79 -9.37
N SER A 71 -9.90 -10.94 -8.06
CA SER A 71 -11.12 -11.57 -7.53
C SER A 71 -11.42 -11.20 -6.08
N SER A 72 -12.62 -11.55 -5.61
CA SER A 72 -12.95 -11.50 -4.19
C SER A 72 -11.96 -12.34 -3.39
N SER A 73 -11.32 -11.74 -2.39
CA SER A 73 -10.27 -12.35 -1.58
C SER A 73 -10.50 -12.07 -0.10
N LEU A 74 -10.16 -13.05 0.74
CA LEU A 74 -9.89 -12.81 2.15
C LEU A 74 -8.52 -12.18 2.24
N VAL A 75 -8.44 -11.01 2.85
CA VAL A 75 -7.21 -10.22 2.95
C VAL A 75 -6.82 -10.07 4.41
N GLU A 76 -5.55 -10.33 4.68
CA GLU A 76 -4.89 -10.00 5.93
C GLU A 76 -3.73 -9.05 5.62
N ILE A 77 -3.61 -8.00 6.43
CA ILE A 77 -2.53 -7.02 6.30
C ILE A 77 -2.00 -6.63 7.67
N LEU A 78 -0.69 -6.45 7.74
CA LEU A 78 0.02 -5.82 8.85
C LEU A 78 0.94 -4.72 8.31
N LEU A 79 0.84 -3.52 8.90
CA LEU A 79 1.80 -2.43 8.78
C LEU A 79 2.60 -2.35 10.06
N ILE A 80 3.89 -2.04 9.95
CA ILE A 80 4.77 -1.84 11.10
C ILE A 80 5.81 -0.75 10.81
N THR A 81 6.03 0.14 11.78
CA THR A 81 7.05 1.18 11.71
C THR A 81 8.40 0.67 12.18
N THR A 82 9.47 1.31 11.75
CA THR A 82 10.82 1.06 12.24
C THR A 82 11.57 2.38 12.36
N GLY A 83 12.06 2.66 13.56
CA GLY A 83 12.87 3.84 13.87
C GLY A 83 13.83 3.52 15.01
N ALA A 84 15.02 4.10 14.98
CA ALA A 84 16.04 3.89 16.01
C ALA A 84 16.01 4.95 17.13
N SER A 85 15.17 5.98 16.99
CA SER A 85 15.08 7.17 17.84
C SER A 85 13.77 7.93 17.58
N ASP A 86 13.41 8.88 18.45
CA ASP A 86 12.17 9.68 18.32
C ASP A 86 12.12 10.44 16.98
N ASP A 87 13.23 11.01 16.53
CA ASP A 87 13.35 11.72 15.24
C ASP A 87 13.22 10.83 14.00
N GLN A 88 13.24 9.50 14.17
CA GLN A 88 12.98 8.52 13.11
C GLN A 88 11.65 7.77 13.33
N SER A 89 10.88 8.16 14.33
CA SER A 89 9.64 7.47 14.68
C SER A 89 8.49 7.89 13.76
N ILE A 90 7.62 6.92 13.49
CA ILE A 90 6.37 7.11 12.74
C ILE A 90 5.20 6.75 13.64
N SER A 91 4.21 7.63 13.67
CA SER A 91 2.92 7.40 14.31
C SER A 91 1.85 7.29 13.25
N PHE A 92 1.18 6.13 13.16
CA PHE A 92 -0.02 6.00 12.32
C PHE A 92 -1.19 6.68 13.01
N THR A 93 -1.92 7.53 12.28
CA THR A 93 -3.16 8.15 12.76
C THR A 93 -4.38 7.43 12.22
N ASN A 94 -4.35 7.07 10.94
CA ASN A 94 -5.40 6.29 10.30
C ASN A 94 -4.82 5.33 9.28
N ALA A 95 -5.51 4.22 9.03
CA ALA A 95 -5.21 3.34 7.91
C ALA A 95 -6.49 2.64 7.46
N TRP A 96 -6.67 2.53 6.14
CA TRP A 96 -7.84 1.90 5.53
C TRP A 96 -7.45 1.04 4.35
N LEU A 97 -8.11 -0.11 4.21
CA LEU A 97 -8.00 -0.95 3.02
C LEU A 97 -9.37 -1.03 2.33
N ASN A 98 -9.50 -0.45 1.13
CA ASN A 98 -10.79 -0.30 0.43
C ASN A 98 -11.90 0.31 1.29
N GLY A 99 -11.53 1.23 2.19
CA GLY A 99 -12.45 1.88 3.13
C GLY A 99 -12.71 1.10 4.43
N ALA A 100 -12.24 -0.15 4.55
CA ALA A 100 -12.26 -0.88 5.82
C ALA A 100 -11.17 -0.32 6.76
N ALA A 101 -11.57 0.19 7.92
CA ALA A 101 -10.65 0.76 8.89
C ALA A 101 -9.77 -0.33 9.54
N MET A 102 -8.48 -0.07 9.61
CA MET A 102 -7.52 -0.95 10.27
C MET A 102 -7.43 -0.63 11.76
N THR A 103 -7.12 -1.64 12.57
CA THR A 103 -6.82 -1.44 13.99
C THR A 103 -5.39 -0.95 14.14
N ILE A 104 -5.19 0.21 14.75
CA ILE A 104 -3.88 0.81 15.01
C ILE A 104 -3.54 0.68 16.49
N ASN A 105 -2.28 0.34 16.76
CA ASN A 105 -1.71 0.30 18.09
C ASN A 105 -0.30 0.89 18.05
N THR A 106 0.06 1.62 19.11
CA THR A 106 1.39 2.22 19.26
C THR A 106 1.95 1.84 20.62
N PHE A 107 3.23 1.49 20.65
CA PHE A 107 3.97 1.18 21.88
C PHE A 107 5.18 2.09 22.02
N ASP A 108 5.40 2.57 23.24
CA ASP A 108 6.62 3.29 23.59
C ASP A 108 7.76 2.30 23.89
N ASN A 109 8.93 2.51 23.29
CA ASN A 109 10.08 1.62 23.45
C ASN A 109 10.93 1.95 24.70
N GLY A 110 10.56 2.98 25.46
CA GLY A 110 11.25 3.40 26.70
C GLY A 110 12.52 4.23 26.49
N ASP A 111 13.00 4.33 25.25
CA ASP A 111 14.11 5.19 24.82
C ASP A 111 13.63 6.53 24.18
N GLY A 112 12.32 6.79 24.26
CA GLY A 112 11.66 7.93 23.64
C GLY A 112 11.18 7.67 22.22
N SER A 113 11.58 6.57 21.57
CA SER A 113 11.00 6.12 20.30
C SER A 113 9.69 5.35 20.52
N HIS A 114 8.91 5.24 19.46
CA HIS A 114 7.68 4.45 19.45
C HIS A 114 7.57 3.56 18.21
N THR A 115 6.91 2.43 18.39
CA THR A 115 6.58 1.48 17.32
C THR A 115 5.08 1.49 17.11
N SER A 116 4.62 1.86 15.92
CA SER A 116 3.22 1.76 15.52
C SER A 116 3.02 0.56 14.60
N PHE A 117 1.90 -0.13 14.77
CA PHE A 117 1.45 -1.15 13.84
C PHE A 117 -0.03 -0.97 13.57
N ALA A 118 -0.44 -1.27 12.33
CA ALA A 118 -1.83 -1.25 11.91
C ALA A 118 -2.15 -2.59 11.27
N TYR A 119 -3.30 -3.17 11.56
CA TYR A 119 -3.68 -4.45 10.98
C TYR A 119 -5.16 -4.55 10.66
N LEU A 120 -5.47 -5.37 9.66
CA LEU A 120 -6.81 -5.83 9.35
C LEU A 120 -6.74 -7.35 9.26
N SER A 121 -7.46 -8.02 10.16
CA SER A 121 -7.53 -9.47 10.20
C SER A 121 -8.62 -9.97 9.24
N GLN A 122 -8.25 -10.80 8.27
CA GLN A 122 -9.12 -11.60 7.41
C GLN A 122 -10.47 -10.92 7.07
N ASP A 123 -10.41 -9.90 6.23
CA ASP A 123 -11.61 -9.23 5.72
C ASP A 123 -11.88 -9.62 4.26
N GLY A 124 -13.17 -9.74 3.92
CA GLY A 124 -13.61 -10.13 2.58
C GLY A 124 -13.71 -8.90 1.68
N LEU A 125 -12.69 -8.70 0.82
CA LEU A 125 -12.63 -7.56 -0.08
C LEU A 125 -12.76 -7.99 -1.54
N VAL A 126 -13.19 -7.05 -2.39
CA VAL A 126 -13.48 -7.30 -3.80
C VAL A 126 -12.78 -6.28 -4.68
N GLY A 127 -12.18 -6.78 -5.77
CA GLY A 127 -11.50 -5.98 -6.78
C GLY A 127 -10.10 -5.58 -6.36
N ASP A 128 -9.55 -4.61 -7.08
CA ASP A 128 -8.27 -4.01 -6.72
C ASP A 128 -8.33 -3.42 -5.31
N LEU A 129 -7.23 -3.59 -4.57
CA LEU A 129 -7.12 -3.13 -3.20
C LEU A 129 -6.35 -1.82 -3.17
N VAL A 130 -6.84 -0.87 -2.41
CA VAL A 130 -6.23 0.42 -2.16
C VAL A 130 -6.05 0.56 -0.66
N LEU A 131 -4.80 0.51 -0.23
CA LEU A 131 -4.41 0.84 1.12
C LEU A 131 -4.13 2.34 1.19
N THR A 132 -4.75 3.03 2.12
CA THR A 132 -4.48 4.42 2.45
C THR A 132 -3.95 4.50 3.88
N VAL A 133 -2.80 5.14 4.07
CA VAL A 133 -2.13 5.26 5.38
C VAL A 133 -1.89 6.74 5.66
N GLU A 134 -2.35 7.19 6.82
CA GLU A 134 -2.08 8.53 7.35
C GLU A 134 -1.27 8.43 8.63
N GLY A 135 -0.41 9.41 8.82
CA GLY A 135 0.35 9.50 10.05
C GLY A 135 1.22 10.73 10.12
N TYR A 136 2.16 10.70 11.07
CA TYR A 136 3.21 11.68 11.23
C TYR A 136 4.56 10.98 11.25
N ALA A 137 5.50 11.48 10.44
CA ALA A 137 6.89 11.03 10.44
C ALA A 137 7.78 12.06 11.17
N GLY A 138 8.76 11.58 11.94
CA GLY A 138 9.74 12.42 12.63
C GLY A 138 9.41 12.74 14.09
N GLY A 139 8.53 11.97 14.72
CA GLY A 139 8.19 12.10 16.14
C GLY A 139 7.81 13.51 16.54
N SER A 140 8.60 14.12 17.42
CA SER A 140 8.36 15.49 17.93
C SER A 140 8.99 16.62 17.09
N LEU A 141 9.63 16.30 15.97
CA LEU A 141 10.31 17.30 15.13
C LEU A 141 9.32 18.22 14.42
N ALA A 142 9.76 19.44 14.13
CA ALA A 142 8.99 20.38 13.31
C ALA A 142 8.90 19.88 11.86
N ALA A 143 7.75 20.12 11.21
CA ALA A 143 7.54 19.73 9.82
C ALA A 143 8.60 20.33 8.88
N GLY A 144 9.07 19.55 7.90
CA GLY A 144 10.14 19.90 6.98
C GLY A 144 11.55 19.69 7.53
N THR A 145 11.70 19.19 8.77
CA THR A 145 13.01 18.75 9.28
C THR A 145 13.44 17.48 8.58
N SER A 146 14.70 17.38 8.15
CA SER A 146 15.20 16.16 7.51
C SER A 146 15.25 15.00 8.51
N ILE A 147 14.74 13.84 8.11
CA ILE A 147 14.68 12.61 8.88
C ILE A 147 14.98 11.39 7.99
N ALA A 148 15.01 10.20 8.59
CA ALA A 148 15.03 8.93 7.88
C ALA A 148 14.13 7.96 8.63
N ALA A 149 12.83 8.03 8.37
CA ALA A 149 11.82 7.24 9.06
C ALA A 149 11.19 6.24 8.09
N THR A 150 10.97 5.00 8.52
CA THR A 150 10.48 3.95 7.63
C THR A 150 9.33 3.16 8.24
N TYR A 151 8.47 2.65 7.36
CA TYR A 151 7.54 1.59 7.72
C TYR A 151 7.42 0.60 6.56
N SER A 152 6.92 -0.58 6.87
CA SER A 152 6.62 -1.60 5.88
C SER A 152 5.25 -2.19 6.11
N GLY A 153 4.71 -2.81 5.06
CA GLY A 153 3.46 -3.54 5.11
C GLY A 153 3.61 -4.89 4.45
N VAL A 154 2.90 -5.89 4.97
CA VAL A 154 2.80 -7.23 4.38
C VAL A 154 1.35 -7.61 4.17
N PHE A 155 1.07 -8.25 3.05
CA PHE A 155 -0.26 -8.64 2.62
C PHE A 155 -0.31 -10.14 2.38
N ASN A 156 -1.35 -10.79 2.89
CA ASN A 156 -1.71 -12.17 2.57
C ASN A 156 -3.13 -12.19 2.01
N LEU A 157 -3.28 -12.75 0.81
CA LEU A 157 -4.56 -12.84 0.12
C LEU A 157 -4.88 -14.29 -0.21
N VAL A 158 -6.10 -14.71 0.08
CA VAL A 158 -6.64 -16.00 -0.34
C VAL A 158 -7.94 -15.75 -1.10
N PRO A 159 -8.05 -16.13 -2.38
CA PRO A 159 -9.29 -15.97 -3.12
C PRO A 159 -10.47 -16.65 -2.41
N ALA A 160 -11.60 -15.96 -2.30
CA ALA A 160 -12.78 -16.47 -1.60
C ALA A 160 -13.31 -17.78 -2.22
N ALA A 161 -13.11 -17.97 -3.53
CA ALA A 161 -13.46 -19.20 -4.23
C ALA A 161 -12.61 -20.41 -3.82
N ALA A 162 -11.42 -20.21 -3.24
CA ALA A 162 -10.57 -21.28 -2.71
C ALA A 162 -10.97 -21.69 -1.27
N SER A 163 -11.79 -20.89 -0.59
CA SER A 163 -12.36 -21.22 0.72
C SER A 163 -13.58 -22.16 0.61
N VAL A 164 -14.12 -22.36 -0.59
CA VAL A 164 -15.14 -23.38 -0.84
C VAL A 164 -14.47 -24.73 -0.81
N VAL A 165 -14.52 -25.40 0.35
CA VAL A 165 -14.20 -26.82 0.52
C VAL A 165 -14.91 -27.61 -0.60
N PRO A 166 -14.19 -28.10 -1.64
CA PRO A 166 -14.83 -28.88 -2.67
C PRO A 166 -14.85 -30.33 -2.21
N GLU A 167 -15.98 -30.83 -1.74
CA GLU A 167 -16.24 -32.28 -1.88
C GLU A 167 -17.65 -32.57 -2.45
N PRO A 168 -17.91 -32.26 -3.75
CA PRO A 168 -19.04 -32.85 -4.47
C PRO A 168 -18.89 -34.37 -4.64
N GLN A 169 -17.66 -34.89 -4.55
CA GLN A 169 -17.34 -36.29 -4.79
C GLN A 169 -17.59 -37.17 -3.56
N SER A 170 -17.42 -36.66 -2.34
CA SER A 170 -17.64 -37.47 -1.13
C SER A 170 -19.11 -37.73 -0.88
N GLY A 171 -19.99 -36.76 -1.16
CA GLY A 171 -21.44 -37.00 -1.13
C GLY A 171 -21.88 -38.05 -2.17
N THR A 172 -21.35 -37.98 -3.38
CA THR A 172 -21.65 -38.97 -4.44
C THR A 172 -21.02 -40.33 -4.18
N LEU A 173 -19.82 -40.41 -3.59
CA LEU A 173 -19.20 -41.68 -3.20
C LEU A 173 -19.89 -42.32 -1.99
N ILE A 174 -20.36 -41.52 -1.02
CA ILE A 174 -21.18 -42.00 0.10
C ILE A 174 -22.52 -42.51 -0.42
N LEU A 175 -23.20 -41.76 -1.30
CA LEU A 175 -24.45 -42.20 -1.94
C LEU A 175 -24.26 -43.43 -2.83
N ALA A 176 -23.17 -43.50 -3.60
CA ALA A 176 -22.82 -44.65 -4.42
C ALA A 176 -22.49 -45.88 -3.55
N GLY A 177 -21.77 -45.69 -2.45
CA GLY A 177 -21.45 -46.75 -1.47
C GLY A 177 -22.70 -47.28 -0.77
N LEU A 178 -23.60 -46.39 -0.34
CA LEU A 178 -24.90 -46.75 0.24
C LEU A 178 -25.80 -47.47 -0.77
N GLY A 179 -25.85 -47.00 -2.01
CA GLY A 179 -26.61 -47.65 -3.10
C GLY A 179 -26.11 -49.06 -3.40
N ALA A 180 -24.79 -49.26 -3.46
CA ALA A 180 -24.19 -50.57 -3.67
C ALA A 180 -24.50 -51.54 -2.51
N MET A 181 -24.43 -51.08 -1.26
CA MET A 181 -24.76 -51.89 -0.08
C MET A 181 -26.24 -52.27 -0.01
N GLY A 182 -27.14 -51.34 -0.38
CA GLY A 182 -28.58 -51.62 -0.49
C GLY A 182 -28.89 -52.73 -1.51
N LEU A 183 -28.26 -52.69 -2.68
CA LEU A 183 -28.42 -53.73 -3.71
C LEU A 183 -27.91 -55.11 -3.27
N VAL A 184 -26.80 -55.17 -2.53
CA VAL A 184 -26.27 -56.42 -1.98
C VAL A 184 -27.19 -56.99 -0.89
N ALA A 185 -27.76 -56.15 -0.03
CA ALA A 185 -28.70 -56.57 1.01
C ALA A 185 -30.01 -57.16 0.44
N VAL A 186 -30.54 -56.58 -0.65
CA VAL A 186 -31.76 -57.10 -1.32
C VAL A 186 -31.49 -58.44 -2.00
N ARG A 187 -30.31 -58.65 -2.57
CA ARG A 187 -29.94 -59.93 -3.19
C ARG A 187 -29.80 -61.07 -2.18
N ARG A 188 -29.37 -60.78 -0.94
CA ARG A 188 -29.25 -61.78 0.13
C ARG A 188 -30.57 -62.21 0.77
N ARG A 189 -31.67 -61.49 0.54
CA ARG A 189 -33.01 -61.85 1.04
C ARG A 189 -33.81 -62.76 0.09
N LYS A 190 -33.33 -62.98 -1.14
CA LYS A 190 -33.99 -63.81 -2.17
C LYS A 190 -33.32 -65.18 -2.37
N VAL A 191 -32.41 -65.57 -1.48
CA VAL A 191 -31.88 -66.93 -1.32
C VAL A 191 -32.37 -67.43 0.03
#